data_AF-A0AAD9TFW4-F1
#
_entry.id   AF-A0AAD9TFW4-F1
#
_cell.length_a   1.000
_cell.length_b   1.000
_cell.length_c   1.000
_cell.angle_alpha   90.00
_cell.angle_beta   90.00
_cell.angle_gamma   90.00
#
_symmetry.space_group_name_H-M   'P 1'
#
loop_
_entity.id
_entity.type
_entity.pdbx_description
1 polymer ?
#
loop_
_entity_poly.entity_id
_entity_poly.type
_entity_poly.pdbx_seq_one_letter_code
_entity_poly.pdbx_strand_id
1 'polypeptide(L)'
;MDDTSGLGLFNALQFVLESLGLDINDVRGQGYDYRFNMKRKHQGVQKRLLEINPRALYMPCTSHSLNQTVSDIANSCVKAISCFGVVQRIYSLFSSSTKKWKNFQDNVNGLTLKTLSSTRWESRINSVKAIKYQAPQIREALLELDENSDDAKTKSETESLANELENFEFLLDYRESGFTYVMIGAKSIASDMETEPILVKQRQIRRKKQFDEISHEDISQSAEESFRVNYFVVVDIVKE
;
A
#
# COMPACT_ATOMS: atom_id res chain seq x y z
N MET A 1 14.66 10.58 -23.51
CA MET A 1 13.55 10.05 -24.34
C MET A 1 12.49 11.11 -24.24
N ASP A 2 12.42 11.97 -25.25
CA ASP A 2 11.89 13.32 -25.05
C ASP A 2 10.44 13.44 -25.53
N ASP A 3 9.95 12.45 -26.29
CA ASP A 3 8.54 12.30 -26.66
C ASP A 3 7.87 11.18 -25.85
N THR A 4 6.94 11.58 -24.98
CA THR A 4 6.14 10.66 -24.15
C THR A 4 4.74 10.40 -24.73
N SER A 5 4.44 10.89 -25.93
CA SER A 5 3.17 10.66 -26.63
C SER A 5 2.97 9.18 -26.95
N GLY A 6 1.72 8.78 -27.23
CA GLY A 6 1.43 7.41 -27.65
C GLY A 6 2.13 7.00 -28.95
N LEU A 7 2.46 7.96 -29.82
CA LEU A 7 3.25 7.72 -31.03
C LEU A 7 4.73 7.57 -30.70
N GLY A 8 5.31 8.49 -29.92
CA GLY A 8 6.72 8.43 -29.52
C GLY A 8 7.07 7.14 -28.79
N LEU A 9 6.22 6.73 -27.85
CA LEU A 9 6.38 5.46 -27.12
C LEU A 9 6.24 4.24 -28.04
N PHE A 10 5.35 4.28 -29.03
CA PHE A 10 5.20 3.20 -29.99
C PHE A 10 6.41 3.09 -30.94
N ASN A 11 6.92 4.20 -31.44
CA ASN A 11 8.11 4.21 -32.30
C ASN A 11 9.33 3.69 -31.55
N ALA A 12 9.47 4.03 -30.27
CA ALA A 12 10.53 3.49 -29.45
C ALA A 12 10.39 1.99 -29.17
N LEU A 13 9.16 1.50 -28.98
CA LEU A 13 8.90 0.06 -28.89
C LEU A 13 9.36 -0.65 -30.17
N GLN A 14 9.00 -0.14 -31.34
CA GLN A 14 9.43 -0.70 -32.64
C GLN A 14 10.95 -0.72 -32.76
N PHE A 15 11.60 0.42 -32.49
CA PHE A 15 13.04 0.53 -32.53
C PHE A 15 13.73 -0.50 -31.61
N VAL A 16 13.22 -0.69 -30.38
CA VAL A 16 13.76 -1.69 -29.46
C VAL A 16 13.58 -3.11 -29.99
N LEU A 17 12.41 -3.45 -30.52
CA LEU A 17 12.17 -4.78 -31.10
C LEU A 17 13.11 -5.05 -32.28
N GLU A 18 13.25 -4.10 -33.20
CA GLU A 18 14.17 -4.17 -34.34
C GLU A 18 15.62 -4.34 -33.87
N SER A 19 16.06 -3.55 -32.87
CA SER A 19 17.41 -3.63 -32.32
C SER A 19 17.74 -4.99 -31.67
N LEU A 20 16.71 -5.71 -31.22
CA LEU A 20 16.82 -7.05 -30.63
C LEU A 20 16.59 -8.16 -31.67
N GLY A 21 16.30 -7.83 -32.93
CA GLY A 21 15.95 -8.81 -33.98
C GLY A 21 14.63 -9.53 -33.72
N LEU A 22 13.70 -8.91 -33.00
CA LEU A 22 12.38 -9.47 -32.69
C LEU A 22 11.33 -8.93 -33.67
N ASP A 23 10.57 -9.80 -34.32
CA ASP A 23 9.45 -9.39 -35.18
C ASP A 23 8.23 -9.00 -34.33
N ILE A 24 7.71 -7.79 -34.57
CA ILE A 24 6.49 -7.28 -33.95
C ILE A 24 5.27 -8.17 -34.23
N ASN A 25 5.27 -8.91 -35.34
CA ASN A 25 4.21 -9.86 -35.68
C ASN A 25 4.18 -11.05 -34.72
N ASP A 26 5.28 -11.38 -34.05
CA ASP A 26 5.33 -12.50 -33.11
C ASP A 26 4.80 -12.15 -31.72
N VAL A 27 4.58 -10.87 -31.43
CA VAL A 27 3.98 -10.40 -30.17
C VAL A 27 2.56 -10.95 -30.01
N ARG A 28 2.25 -11.53 -28.85
CA ARG A 28 0.92 -12.11 -28.55
C ARG A 28 0.14 -11.39 -27.46
N GLY A 29 0.79 -10.49 -26.75
CA GLY A 29 0.17 -9.73 -25.69
C GLY A 29 0.89 -8.43 -25.44
N GLN A 30 0.15 -7.47 -24.92
CA GLN A 30 0.64 -6.18 -24.49
C GLN A 30 -0.03 -5.80 -23.17
N GLY A 31 0.77 -5.39 -22.20
CA GLY A 31 0.30 -5.06 -20.86
C GLY A 31 0.87 -3.75 -20.36
N TYR A 32 0.00 -2.80 -20.04
CA TYR A 32 0.39 -1.45 -19.60
C TYR A 32 -0.48 -0.96 -18.44
N ASP A 33 0.02 0.05 -17.71
CA ASP A 33 -0.79 0.83 -16.77
C ASP A 33 -1.85 1.67 -17.51
N TYR A 34 -2.80 2.28 -16.78
CA TYR A 34 -3.88 3.06 -17.40
C TYR A 34 -3.43 4.44 -17.92
N ARG A 35 -2.12 4.66 -18.15
CA ARG A 35 -1.65 5.90 -18.75
C ARG A 35 -2.27 6.08 -20.12
N PHE A 36 -2.77 7.29 -20.34
CA PHE A 36 -3.49 7.65 -21.54
C PHE A 36 -2.71 7.34 -22.82
N ASN A 37 -1.41 7.67 -22.85
CA ASN A 37 -0.56 7.42 -24.00
C ASN A 37 -0.36 5.92 -24.30
N MET A 38 -0.58 5.03 -23.33
CA MET A 38 -0.52 3.58 -23.50
C MET A 38 -1.87 3.00 -23.92
N LYS A 39 -2.93 3.19 -23.11
CA LYS A 39 -4.25 2.54 -23.28
C LYS A 39 -5.17 3.20 -24.30
N ARG A 40 -4.96 4.47 -24.69
CA ARG A 40 -5.99 5.22 -25.43
C ARG A 40 -6.42 4.49 -26.71
N LYS A 41 -7.73 4.19 -26.77
CA LYS A 41 -8.40 3.42 -27.83
C LYS A 41 -8.15 3.94 -29.26
N HIS A 42 -7.84 5.22 -29.41
CA HIS A 42 -7.72 5.89 -30.71
C HIS A 42 -6.30 6.30 -31.09
N GLN A 43 -5.38 6.49 -30.13
CA GLN A 43 -4.05 7.08 -30.42
C GLN A 43 -2.93 6.55 -29.52
N GLY A 44 -3.25 5.68 -28.56
CA GLY A 44 -2.26 5.11 -27.65
C GLY A 44 -1.48 3.96 -28.30
N VAL A 45 -0.39 3.56 -27.65
CA VAL A 45 0.44 2.40 -28.03
C VAL A 45 -0.42 1.16 -28.25
N GLN A 46 -1.44 0.95 -27.40
CA GLN A 46 -2.38 -0.16 -27.52
C GLN A 46 -2.98 -0.28 -28.91
N LYS A 47 -3.55 0.83 -29.41
CA LYS A 47 -4.26 0.86 -30.68
C LYS A 47 -3.29 0.65 -31.84
N ARG A 48 -2.15 1.33 -31.82
CA ARG A 48 -1.12 1.26 -32.86
C ARG A 48 -0.54 -0.15 -32.99
N LEU A 49 -0.28 -0.82 -31.86
CA LEU A 49 0.22 -2.20 -31.89
C LEU A 49 -0.84 -3.17 -32.43
N LEU A 50 -2.11 -3.00 -32.08
CA LEU A 50 -3.21 -3.82 -32.62
C LEU A 50 -3.43 -3.61 -34.12
N GLU A 51 -3.15 -2.41 -34.65
CA GLU A 51 -3.25 -2.13 -36.09
C GLU A 51 -2.19 -2.86 -36.90
N ILE A 52 -0.98 -3.05 -36.35
CA ILE A 52 0.08 -3.83 -37.00
C ILE A 52 -0.12 -5.33 -36.75
N ASN A 53 -0.40 -5.71 -35.51
CA ASN A 53 -0.55 -7.09 -35.11
C ASN A 53 -1.84 -7.29 -34.28
N PRO A 54 -2.95 -7.68 -34.94
CA PRO A 54 -4.23 -7.93 -34.27
C PRO A 54 -4.18 -9.05 -33.21
N ARG A 55 -3.12 -9.86 -33.19
CA ARG A 55 -2.93 -10.98 -32.24
C ARG A 55 -2.29 -10.52 -30.93
N ALA A 56 -1.80 -9.29 -30.85
CA ALA A 56 -1.19 -8.72 -29.64
C ALA A 56 -2.27 -8.23 -28.66
N LEU A 57 -2.91 -9.16 -27.94
CA LEU A 57 -4.04 -8.85 -27.06
C LEU A 57 -3.65 -7.89 -25.93
N TYR A 58 -4.51 -6.90 -25.67
CA TYR A 58 -4.30 -5.96 -24.58
C TYR A 58 -4.81 -6.50 -23.24
N MET A 59 -3.94 -6.52 -22.24
CA MET A 59 -4.26 -6.84 -20.86
C MET A 59 -3.96 -5.62 -19.97
N PRO A 60 -4.92 -5.07 -19.24
CA PRO A 60 -4.62 -4.00 -18.29
C PRO A 60 -3.69 -4.52 -17.16
N CYS A 61 -2.83 -3.65 -16.65
CA CYS A 61 -1.98 -3.98 -15.51
C CYS A 61 -2.83 -4.31 -14.28
N THR A 62 -2.77 -5.56 -13.83
CA THR A 62 -3.48 -6.07 -12.65
C THR A 62 -3.05 -5.33 -11.38
N SER A 63 -1.75 -5.08 -11.20
CA SER A 63 -1.22 -4.33 -10.05
C SER A 63 -1.77 -2.91 -9.99
N HIS A 64 -1.92 -2.25 -11.14
CA HIS A 64 -2.48 -0.91 -11.19
C HIS A 64 -3.98 -0.90 -10.92
N SER A 65 -4.71 -1.87 -11.48
CA SER A 65 -6.14 -2.04 -11.25
C SER A 65 -6.43 -2.29 -9.76
N LEU A 66 -5.66 -3.19 -9.14
CA LEU A 66 -5.76 -3.48 -7.71
C LEU A 66 -5.44 -2.24 -6.86
N ASN A 67 -4.36 -1.53 -7.17
CA ASN A 67 -3.99 -0.30 -6.48
C ASN A 67 -5.10 0.77 -6.54
N GLN A 68 -5.77 0.88 -7.68
CA GLN A 68 -6.91 1.79 -7.86
C GLN A 68 -8.11 1.35 -7.00
N THR A 69 -8.51 0.08 -7.09
CA THR A 69 -9.62 -0.47 -6.27
C THR A 69 -9.39 -0.24 -4.78
N VAL A 70 -8.19 -0.52 -4.26
CA VAL A 70 -7.88 -0.31 -2.84
C VAL A 70 -7.93 1.18 -2.48
N SER A 71 -7.44 2.06 -3.36
CA SER A 71 -7.50 3.50 -3.15
C SER A 71 -8.96 4.00 -3.11
N ASP A 72 -9.81 3.51 -3.99
CA ASP A 72 -11.23 3.87 -4.04
C ASP A 72 -11.98 3.39 -2.80
N ILE A 73 -11.69 2.17 -2.31
CA ILE A 73 -12.24 1.65 -1.05
C ILE A 73 -11.81 2.52 0.14
N ALA A 74 -10.54 2.91 0.20
CA ALA A 74 -10.07 3.77 1.28
C ALA A 74 -10.72 5.16 1.23
N ASN A 75 -10.93 5.71 0.04
CA ASN A 75 -11.56 7.00 -0.17
C ASN A 75 -13.08 6.98 -0.05
N SER A 76 -13.72 5.81 0.05
CA SER A 76 -15.15 5.69 0.35
C SER A 76 -15.42 5.51 1.85
N CYS A 77 -14.39 5.21 2.64
CA CYS A 77 -14.50 5.01 4.08
C CYS A 77 -14.10 6.27 4.85
N VAL A 78 -15.07 6.96 5.46
CA VAL A 78 -14.84 8.19 6.23
C VAL A 78 -13.77 8.00 7.33
N LYS A 79 -13.82 6.89 8.07
CA LYS A 79 -12.82 6.55 9.10
C LYS A 79 -11.40 6.46 8.51
N ALA A 80 -11.27 5.80 7.35
CA ALA A 80 -9.98 5.66 6.68
C ALA A 80 -9.46 7.00 6.13
N ILE A 81 -10.33 7.82 5.53
CA ILE A 81 -9.99 9.17 5.06
C ILE A 81 -9.45 10.00 6.22
N SER A 82 -10.16 10.04 7.35
CA SER A 82 -9.72 10.76 8.55
C SER A 82 -8.37 10.25 9.05
N CYS A 83 -8.20 8.93 9.17
CA CYS A 83 -6.93 8.31 9.58
C CYS A 83 -5.75 8.75 8.70
N PHE A 84 -5.90 8.66 7.37
CA PHE A 84 -4.85 9.09 6.45
C PHE A 84 -4.62 10.60 6.51
N GLY A 85 -5.66 11.39 6.82
CA GLY A 85 -5.54 12.81 7.15
C GLY A 85 -4.59 13.06 8.32
N VAL A 86 -4.77 12.35 9.44
CA VAL A 86 -3.88 12.44 10.62
C VAL A 86 -2.45 12.07 10.25
N VAL A 87 -2.27 10.94 9.55
CA VAL A 87 -0.94 10.46 9.10
C VAL A 87 -0.21 11.52 8.28
N GLN A 88 -0.92 12.16 7.33
CA GLN A 88 -0.34 13.21 6.50
C GLN A 88 -0.02 14.47 7.31
N ARG A 89 -0.90 14.86 8.24
CA ARG A 89 -0.70 16.05 9.09
C ARG A 89 0.52 15.90 10.00
N ILE A 90 0.71 14.73 10.62
CA ILE A 90 1.92 14.43 11.42
C ILE A 90 3.17 14.62 10.55
N TYR A 91 3.20 14.01 9.36
CA TYR A 91 4.32 14.19 8.43
C TYR A 91 4.53 15.67 8.07
N SER A 92 3.47 16.37 7.67
CA SER A 92 3.53 17.77 7.25
C SER A 92 4.00 18.70 8.37
N LEU A 93 3.58 18.46 9.62
CA LEU A 93 4.02 19.23 10.79
C LEU A 93 5.53 19.08 10.99
N PHE A 94 6.03 17.86 11.14
CA PHE A 94 7.45 17.62 11.41
C PHE A 94 8.35 17.97 10.23
N SER A 95 7.90 17.75 8.99
CA SER A 95 8.69 18.08 7.79
C SER A 95 8.66 19.56 7.41
N SER A 96 7.82 20.38 8.06
CA SER A 96 7.69 21.80 7.72
C SER A 96 8.94 22.64 8.05
N SER A 97 9.81 22.17 8.95
CA SER A 97 11.09 22.84 9.23
C SER A 97 12.15 21.87 9.74
N THR A 98 13.42 22.24 9.57
CA THR A 98 14.56 21.47 10.07
C THR A 98 14.57 21.37 11.60
N LYS A 99 14.09 22.40 12.31
CA LYS A 99 13.95 22.39 13.78
C LYS A 99 12.93 21.34 14.22
N LYS A 100 11.75 21.32 13.60
CA LYS A 100 10.69 20.34 13.92
C LYS A 100 11.14 18.93 13.57
N TRP A 101 11.80 18.76 12.42
CA TRP A 101 12.35 17.47 12.03
C TRP A 101 13.39 16.95 13.02
N LYS A 102 14.26 17.82 13.52
CA LYS A 102 15.24 17.46 14.53
C LYS A 102 14.59 17.03 15.85
N ASN A 103 13.60 17.77 16.34
CA ASN A 103 12.84 17.37 17.54
C ASN A 103 12.18 15.99 17.37
N PHE A 104 11.65 15.66 16.19
CA PHE A 104 11.18 14.31 15.90
C PHE A 104 12.32 13.28 16.01
N GLN A 105 13.48 13.54 15.41
CA GLN A 105 14.62 12.61 15.45
C GLN A 105 15.19 12.42 16.85
N ASP A 106 15.16 13.46 17.68
CA ASP A 106 15.66 13.41 19.06
C ASP A 106 14.77 12.50 19.94
N ASN A 107 13.46 12.42 19.63
CA ASN A 107 12.48 11.58 20.34
C ASN A 107 12.28 10.19 19.71
N VAL A 108 12.41 10.08 18.39
CA VAL A 108 12.01 8.88 17.63
C VAL A 108 13.23 8.26 16.94
N ASN A 109 13.79 7.22 17.57
CA ASN A 109 15.01 6.54 17.11
C ASN A 109 14.80 5.42 16.07
N GLY A 110 13.56 5.13 15.67
CA GLY A 110 13.24 4.03 14.76
C GLY A 110 12.91 4.48 13.33
N LEU A 111 11.68 4.22 12.90
CA LEU A 111 11.23 4.49 11.53
C LEU A 111 10.99 5.99 11.31
N THR A 112 11.56 6.51 10.23
CA THR A 112 11.31 7.88 9.79
C THR A 112 9.91 8.05 9.20
N LEU A 113 9.26 9.19 9.48
CA LEU A 113 7.98 9.55 8.86
C LEU A 113 8.09 9.62 7.33
N LYS A 114 7.02 9.19 6.65
CA LYS A 114 6.92 9.21 5.18
C LYS A 114 5.63 9.90 4.77
N THR A 115 5.71 10.78 3.77
CA THR A 115 4.53 11.37 3.14
C THR A 115 3.62 10.31 2.55
N LEU A 116 2.31 10.55 2.53
CA LEU A 116 1.38 9.66 1.84
C LEU A 116 1.54 9.82 0.33
N SER A 117 1.70 8.70 -0.36
CA SER A 117 1.64 8.69 -1.82
C SER A 117 0.19 8.83 -2.28
N SER A 118 -0.07 9.81 -3.15
CA SER A 118 -1.36 9.96 -3.81
C SER A 118 -1.60 8.88 -4.89
N THR A 119 -0.53 8.28 -5.43
CA THR A 119 -0.62 7.42 -6.62
C THR A 119 -0.28 5.95 -6.36
N ARG A 120 0.47 5.64 -5.30
CA ARG A 120 0.91 4.28 -4.96
C ARG A 120 0.48 3.89 -3.56
N TRP A 121 -0.61 3.13 -3.48
CA TRP A 121 -1.18 2.63 -2.23
C TRP A 121 -0.16 1.86 -1.38
N GLU A 122 0.63 0.99 -2.02
CA GLU A 122 1.67 0.21 -1.33
C GLU A 122 2.65 1.11 -0.56
N SER A 123 2.98 2.28 -1.08
CA SER A 123 3.88 3.23 -0.41
C SER A 123 3.29 3.82 0.88
N ARG A 124 1.95 3.87 1.01
CA ARG A 124 1.27 4.34 2.23
C ARG A 124 1.50 3.40 3.42
N ILE A 125 1.81 2.12 3.17
CA ILE A 125 2.12 1.15 4.23
C ILE A 125 3.30 1.65 5.07
N ASN A 126 4.32 2.26 4.45
CA ASN A 126 5.48 2.75 5.19
C ASN A 126 5.15 3.96 6.07
N SER A 127 4.27 4.86 5.60
CA SER A 127 3.76 5.99 6.39
C SER A 127 2.98 5.51 7.62
N VAL A 128 2.09 4.54 7.43
CA VAL A 128 1.31 3.96 8.52
C VAL A 128 2.21 3.19 9.50
N LYS A 129 3.16 2.38 9.00
CA LYS A 129 4.11 1.64 9.85
C LYS A 129 4.91 2.56 10.76
N ALA A 130 5.39 3.70 10.25
CA ALA A 130 6.19 4.63 11.03
C ALA A 130 5.42 5.19 12.23
N ILE A 131 4.13 5.50 12.04
CA ILE A 131 3.26 5.99 13.11
C ILE A 131 2.87 4.86 14.05
N LYS A 132 2.41 3.75 13.50
CA LYS A 132 1.99 2.56 14.24
C LYS A 132 3.07 2.15 15.25
N TYR A 133 4.27 1.80 14.80
CA TYR A 133 5.26 1.22 15.71
C TYR A 133 5.89 2.21 16.70
N GLN A 134 5.58 3.50 16.60
CA GLN A 134 6.23 4.55 17.39
C GLN A 134 5.24 5.61 17.86
N ALA A 135 3.96 5.26 17.99
CA ALA A 135 2.92 6.21 18.38
C ALA A 135 3.22 6.89 19.73
N PRO A 136 3.72 6.18 20.77
CA PRO A 136 4.10 6.83 22.03
C PRO A 136 5.21 7.87 21.87
N GLN A 137 6.28 7.54 21.14
CA GLN A 137 7.41 8.45 20.93
C GLN A 137 7.03 9.64 20.04
N ILE A 138 6.15 9.43 19.06
CA ILE A 138 5.61 10.53 18.24
C ILE A 138 4.76 11.47 19.10
N ARG A 139 3.99 10.92 20.04
CA ARG A 139 3.21 11.72 20.99
C ARG A 139 4.13 12.55 21.90
N GLU A 140 5.19 11.97 22.43
CA GLU A 140 6.21 12.70 23.21
C GLU A 140 6.84 13.83 22.39
N ALA A 141 7.22 13.57 21.14
CA ALA A 141 7.74 14.58 20.22
C ALA A 141 6.74 15.74 19.99
N LEU A 142 5.44 15.43 19.87
CA LEU A 142 4.39 16.46 19.72
C LEU A 142 4.25 17.32 20.98
N LEU A 143 4.31 16.72 22.16
CA LEU A 143 4.24 17.43 23.44
C LEU A 143 5.47 18.34 23.64
N GLU A 144 6.67 17.83 23.37
CA GLU A 144 7.89 18.63 23.44
C GLU A 144 7.86 19.79 22.43
N LEU A 145 7.32 19.56 21.23
CA LEU A 145 7.18 20.61 20.23
C LEU A 145 6.19 21.71 20.67
N ASP A 146 5.12 21.34 21.37
CA ASP A 146 4.13 22.27 21.94
C ASP A 146 4.76 23.18 23.00
N GLU A 147 5.52 22.60 23.94
CA GLU A 147 6.19 23.31 25.02
C GLU A 147 7.23 24.33 24.49
N ASN A 148 7.89 23.99 23.37
CA ASN A 148 9.00 24.77 22.81
C ASN A 148 8.59 25.74 21.67
N SER A 149 7.30 25.89 21.39
CA SER A 149 6.78 26.72 20.31
C SER A 149 5.94 27.87 20.85
N ASP A 150 6.24 29.12 20.47
CA ASP A 150 5.35 30.27 20.74
C ASP A 150 4.30 30.50 19.65
N ASP A 151 4.38 29.75 18.54
CA ASP A 151 3.44 29.87 17.42
C ASP A 151 2.11 29.20 17.74
N ALA A 152 1.04 30.00 17.83
CA ALA A 152 -0.31 29.53 18.14
C ALA A 152 -0.82 28.46 17.18
N LYS A 153 -0.43 28.53 15.90
CA LYS A 153 -0.79 27.51 14.90
C LYS A 153 -0.15 26.17 15.24
N THR A 154 1.15 26.17 15.52
CA THR A 154 1.89 24.96 15.90
C THR A 154 1.29 24.35 17.16
N LYS A 155 0.98 25.15 18.19
CA LYS A 155 0.36 24.64 19.43
C LYS A 155 -0.99 23.96 19.22
N SER A 156 -1.89 24.65 18.50
CA SER A 156 -3.20 24.09 18.19
C SER A 156 -3.09 22.79 17.37
N GLU A 157 -2.10 22.73 16.46
CA GLU A 157 -1.87 21.55 15.63
C GLU A 157 -1.26 20.38 16.42
N THR A 158 -0.30 20.63 17.33
CA THR A 158 0.29 19.61 18.20
C THR A 158 -0.71 19.02 19.17
N GLU A 159 -1.52 19.85 19.83
CA GLU A 159 -2.58 19.40 20.74
C GLU A 159 -3.62 18.55 20.01
N SER A 160 -4.11 19.01 18.86
CA SER A 160 -5.04 18.26 18.02
C SER A 160 -4.48 16.90 17.59
N LEU A 161 -3.22 16.84 17.15
CA LEU A 161 -2.59 15.61 16.70
C LEU A 161 -2.30 14.63 17.85
N ALA A 162 -1.93 15.14 19.04
CA ALA A 162 -1.74 14.30 20.23
C ALA A 162 -3.07 13.64 20.64
N ASN A 163 -4.17 14.41 20.67
CA ASN A 163 -5.50 13.89 20.96
C ASN A 163 -5.99 12.89 19.90
N GLU A 164 -5.71 13.13 18.62
CA GLU A 164 -6.05 12.21 17.53
C GLU A 164 -5.26 10.90 17.60
N LEU A 165 -4.00 10.95 18.05
CA LEU A 165 -3.16 9.77 18.29
C LEU A 165 -3.67 8.92 19.46
N GLU A 166 -4.24 9.53 20.49
CA GLU A 166 -4.88 8.82 21.60
C GLU A 166 -6.23 8.22 21.20
N ASN A 167 -7.00 8.95 20.40
CA ASN A 167 -8.37 8.59 19.99
C ASN A 167 -8.43 7.79 18.69
N PHE A 168 -7.44 6.95 18.40
CA PHE A 168 -7.54 5.94 17.32
C PHE A 168 -8.56 4.83 17.67
N GLU A 169 -9.75 5.20 18.16
CA GLU A 169 -10.88 4.30 18.43
C GLU A 169 -11.17 3.39 17.25
N PHE A 170 -11.03 3.89 16.02
CA PHE A 170 -11.24 3.05 14.84
C PHE A 170 -10.19 1.93 14.71
N LEU A 171 -8.93 2.14 15.11
CA LEU A 171 -7.92 1.09 15.09
C LEU A 171 -8.20 0.05 16.16
N LEU A 172 -8.70 0.48 17.32
CA LEU A 172 -9.14 -0.40 18.40
C LEU A 172 -10.38 -1.20 17.98
N ASP A 173 -11.40 -0.55 17.43
CA ASP A 173 -12.59 -1.20 16.85
C ASP A 173 -12.22 -2.17 15.74
N TYR A 174 -11.37 -1.76 14.80
CA TYR A 174 -10.89 -2.61 13.71
C TYR A 174 -10.04 -3.80 14.21
N ARG A 175 -9.28 -3.63 15.29
CA ARG A 175 -8.52 -4.72 15.93
C ARG A 175 -9.47 -5.78 16.48
N GLU A 176 -10.51 -5.37 17.19
CA GLU A 176 -11.43 -6.29 17.87
C GLU A 176 -12.45 -6.92 16.90
N SER A 177 -13.01 -6.14 15.98
CA SER A 177 -14.13 -6.57 15.13
C SER A 177 -13.78 -6.74 13.65
N GLY A 178 -12.66 -6.15 13.20
CA GLY A 178 -12.36 -6.02 11.78
C GLY A 178 -12.07 -7.36 11.09
N PHE A 179 -11.47 -8.34 11.78
CA PHE A 179 -11.19 -9.65 11.18
C PHE A 179 -12.50 -10.33 10.80
N THR A 180 -13.44 -10.36 11.74
CA THR A 180 -14.78 -10.91 11.57
C THR A 180 -15.52 -10.20 10.44
N TYR A 181 -15.47 -8.87 10.41
CA TYR A 181 -16.12 -8.09 9.36
C TYR A 181 -15.54 -8.39 7.96
N VAL A 182 -14.21 -8.44 7.84
CA VAL A 182 -13.52 -8.76 6.59
C VAL A 182 -13.87 -10.17 6.12
N MET A 183 -13.90 -11.16 7.03
CA MET A 183 -14.26 -12.53 6.69
C MET A 183 -15.71 -12.67 6.25
N ILE A 184 -16.65 -11.98 6.90
CA ILE A 184 -18.06 -11.94 6.49
C ILE A 184 -18.19 -11.31 5.10
N GLY A 185 -17.55 -10.16 4.87
CA GLY A 185 -17.58 -9.47 3.58
C GLY A 185 -17.01 -10.33 2.46
N ALA A 186 -15.86 -10.98 2.68
CA ALA A 186 -15.25 -11.88 1.71
C ALA A 186 -16.16 -13.08 1.37
N LYS A 187 -16.81 -13.68 2.37
CA LYS A 187 -17.78 -14.78 2.17
C LYS A 187 -19.00 -14.33 1.37
N SER A 188 -19.51 -13.12 1.63
CA SER A 188 -20.62 -12.53 0.87
C SER A 188 -20.25 -12.36 -0.60
N ILE A 189 -19.10 -11.75 -0.89
CA ILE A 189 -18.62 -11.53 -2.27
C ILE A 189 -18.41 -12.86 -3.00
N ALA A 190 -17.82 -13.85 -2.34
CA ALA A 190 -17.62 -15.17 -2.93
C ALA A 190 -18.95 -15.82 -3.32
N SER A 191 -19.98 -15.69 -2.46
CA SER A 191 -21.33 -16.15 -2.75
C SER A 191 -21.94 -15.42 -3.94
N ASP A 192 -21.80 -14.10 -4.02
CA ASP A 192 -22.30 -13.30 -5.16
C ASP A 192 -21.59 -13.65 -6.48
N MET A 193 -20.35 -14.11 -6.40
CA MET A 193 -19.55 -14.58 -7.53
C MET A 193 -19.74 -16.06 -7.85
N GLU A 194 -20.66 -16.76 -7.17
CA GLU A 194 -20.89 -18.22 -7.32
C GLU A 194 -19.60 -19.04 -7.12
N THR A 195 -18.76 -18.62 -6.17
CA THR A 195 -17.47 -19.25 -5.85
C THR A 195 -17.41 -19.69 -4.40
N GLU A 196 -16.78 -20.85 -4.14
CA GLU A 196 -16.59 -21.32 -2.77
C GLU A 196 -15.57 -20.45 -2.00
N PRO A 197 -15.89 -19.93 -0.80
CA PRO A 197 -15.00 -19.08 -0.02
C PRO A 197 -13.94 -19.91 0.72
N ILE A 198 -13.03 -20.55 -0.03
CA ILE A 198 -11.97 -21.39 0.54
C ILE A 198 -10.68 -20.59 0.67
N LEU A 199 -10.18 -20.43 1.90
CA LEU A 199 -8.82 -19.97 2.15
C LEU A 199 -7.82 -21.10 1.85
N VAL A 200 -7.15 -20.99 0.71
CA VAL A 200 -6.16 -21.99 0.28
C VAL A 200 -4.96 -21.97 1.23
N LYS A 201 -4.60 -23.14 1.78
CA LYS A 201 -3.38 -23.30 2.58
C LYS A 201 -2.15 -23.04 1.70
N GLN A 202 -1.25 -22.18 2.18
CA GLN A 202 0.01 -21.90 1.50
C GLN A 202 0.84 -23.20 1.39
N ARG A 203 1.41 -23.47 0.21
CA ARG A 203 2.20 -24.68 -0.03
C ARG A 203 3.45 -24.66 0.85
N GLN A 204 3.56 -25.60 1.79
CA GLN A 204 4.77 -25.79 2.57
C GLN A 204 5.86 -26.42 1.70
N ILE A 205 6.94 -25.67 1.44
CA ILE A 205 8.11 -26.18 0.72
C ILE A 205 8.98 -26.93 1.73
N ARG A 206 8.97 -28.27 1.69
CA ARG A 206 9.86 -29.09 2.52
C ARG A 206 11.21 -29.29 1.83
N ARG A 207 12.28 -28.84 2.45
CA ARG A 207 13.66 -29.12 2.02
C ARG A 207 14.05 -30.55 2.44
N LYS A 208 14.93 -31.23 1.68
CA LYS A 208 15.50 -32.52 2.10
C LYS A 208 16.38 -32.29 3.34
N LYS A 209 16.07 -33.02 4.41
CA LYS A 209 16.79 -32.97 5.70
C LYS A 209 18.08 -33.78 5.66
N GLN A 210 19.06 -33.40 6.48
CA GLN A 210 20.20 -34.27 6.83
C GLN A 210 19.83 -35.17 8.02
N PHE A 211 20.57 -36.27 8.18
CA PHE A 211 20.24 -37.37 9.11
C PHE A 211 20.13 -36.92 10.59
N ASP A 212 20.82 -35.84 10.97
CA ASP A 212 20.93 -35.38 12.36
C ASP A 212 20.03 -34.17 12.69
N GLU A 213 19.14 -33.75 11.79
CA GLU A 213 18.32 -32.54 11.96
C GLU A 213 17.05 -32.82 12.78
N ILE A 214 17.06 -32.44 14.06
CA ILE A 214 15.91 -32.56 14.98
C ILE A 214 14.81 -31.60 14.53
N SER A 215 13.60 -32.11 14.31
CA SER A 215 12.44 -31.30 13.94
C SER A 215 11.86 -30.57 15.15
N HIS A 216 11.74 -29.25 15.05
CA HIS A 216 10.60 -28.57 15.66
C HIS A 216 9.36 -28.92 14.82
N GLU A 217 8.37 -29.57 15.42
CA GLU A 217 7.05 -29.68 14.80
C GLU A 217 6.43 -28.28 14.77
N ASP A 218 6.45 -27.63 13.62
CA ASP A 218 5.70 -26.39 13.42
C ASP A 218 4.21 -26.68 13.66
N ILE A 219 3.64 -26.05 14.69
CA ILE A 219 2.22 -26.13 15.02
C ILE A 219 1.44 -25.64 13.79
N SER A 220 0.80 -26.56 13.08
CA SER A 220 0.01 -26.25 11.89
C SER A 220 -1.28 -25.53 12.29
N GLN A 221 -1.26 -24.19 12.30
CA GLN A 221 -2.47 -23.38 12.40
C GLN A 221 -3.41 -23.60 11.19
N SER A 222 -4.71 -23.33 11.36
CA SER A 222 -5.65 -23.31 10.22
C SER A 222 -5.26 -22.18 9.25
N ALA A 223 -5.68 -22.24 7.98
CA ALA A 223 -5.41 -21.16 7.02
C ALA A 223 -6.00 -19.82 7.50
N GLU A 224 -7.16 -19.88 8.14
CA GLU A 224 -7.87 -18.74 8.71
C GLU A 224 -7.13 -18.16 9.92
N GLU A 225 -6.67 -19.00 10.85
CA GLU A 225 -5.92 -18.56 12.03
C GLU A 225 -4.54 -18.05 11.65
N SER A 226 -3.86 -18.70 10.71
CA SER A 226 -2.61 -18.21 10.13
C SER A 226 -2.79 -16.86 9.45
N PHE A 227 -3.91 -16.64 8.75
CA PHE A 227 -4.22 -15.35 8.14
C PHE A 227 -4.51 -14.30 9.22
N ARG A 228 -5.31 -14.64 10.24
CA ARG A 228 -5.60 -13.78 11.38
C ARG A 228 -4.31 -13.34 12.09
N VAL A 229 -3.46 -14.27 12.49
CA VAL A 229 -2.26 -13.98 13.27
C VAL A 229 -1.22 -13.23 12.43
N ASN A 230 -0.88 -13.73 11.24
CA ASN A 230 0.24 -13.18 10.46
C ASN A 230 -0.09 -11.89 9.71
N TYR A 231 -1.36 -11.66 9.38
CA TYR A 231 -1.77 -10.50 8.58
C TYR A 231 -2.70 -9.53 9.31
N PHE A 232 -3.52 -10.01 10.25
CA PHE A 232 -4.54 -9.19 10.90
C PHE A 232 -4.13 -8.71 12.31
N VAL A 233 -3.55 -9.58 13.14
CA VAL A 233 -3.23 -9.34 14.56
C VAL A 233 -1.84 -8.72 14.76
N VAL A 234 -1.12 -8.39 13.69
CA VAL A 234 0.09 -7.57 13.80
C VAL A 234 -0.32 -6.13 14.13
N VAL A 235 -0.90 -5.86 15.30
CA VAL A 235 -1.20 -4.55 15.88
C VAL A 235 -1.06 -4.71 17.39
N ASP A 236 0.18 -4.91 17.84
CA ASP A 236 0.54 -4.70 19.23
C ASP A 236 1.26 -3.35 19.32
N ILE A 237 0.53 -2.36 19.81
CA ILE A 237 1.09 -1.15 20.39
C ILE A 237 0.42 -1.03 21.77
N VAL A 238 1.21 -1.37 22.77
CA VAL A 238 1.25 -0.76 24.11
C VAL A 238 -0.09 -0.66 24.86
N LYS A 239 -0.35 -1.69 25.67
CA LYS A 239 -0.86 -1.49 27.03
C LYS A 239 0.29 -1.77 28.00
N GLU A 240 1.10 -0.76 28.30
CA GLU A 240 1.80 -0.60 29.58
C GLU A 240 1.84 0.89 29.91
#